data_AF-A0A353YI37-F1
#
_entry.id   AF-A0A353YI37-F1
#
_cell.length_a   1.000
_cell.length_b   1.000
_cell.length_c   1.000
_cell.angle_alpha   90.00
_cell.angle_beta   90.00
_cell.angle_gamma   90.00
#
_symmetry.space_group_name_H-M   'P 1'
#
loop_
_entity.id
_entity.type
_entity.pdbx_description
1 polymer ?
#
loop_
_entity_poly.entity_id
_entity_poly.type
_entity_poly.pdbx_seq_one_letter_code
_entity_poly.pdbx_strand_id
1 'polypeptide(L)'
;MPQATGLGTDISSGALALAAANARRLGVADRTSFIAGDWLEAIAGEFDLILANPPYLAASEIAPLSKEVAEFDPRRALDGGRDGLDAYRRIAARAGQVLAPTGRILVEIGATRAEAVAGILRGAG
;
A
#
# COMPACT_ATOMS: atom_id res chain seq x y z
N MET A 1 0.38 -12.52 -16.23
CA MET A 1 0.07 -13.73 -15.43
C MET A 1 -1.45 -13.93 -15.36
N PRO A 2 -2.05 -14.77 -16.22
CA PRO A 2 -3.51 -14.97 -16.25
C PRO A 2 -4.05 -15.76 -15.06
N GLN A 3 -3.21 -16.57 -14.39
CA GLN A 3 -3.62 -17.45 -13.28
C GLN A 3 -3.44 -16.83 -11.88
N ALA A 4 -2.87 -15.63 -11.76
CA ALA A 4 -2.70 -14.98 -10.46
C ALA A 4 -4.05 -14.48 -9.93
N THR A 5 -4.28 -14.68 -8.63
CA THR A 5 -5.37 -14.07 -7.86
C THR A 5 -4.83 -12.94 -7.00
N GLY A 6 -5.69 -12.02 -6.56
CA GLY A 6 -5.25 -10.89 -5.73
C GLY A 6 -6.32 -10.42 -4.75
N LEU A 7 -5.86 -10.02 -3.56
CA LEU A 7 -6.67 -9.35 -2.54
C LEU A 7 -6.22 -7.89 -2.47
N GLY A 8 -7.12 -6.95 -2.76
CA GLY A 8 -6.91 -5.52 -2.55
C GLY A 8 -7.39 -5.10 -1.16
N THR A 9 -6.63 -4.23 -0.49
CA THR A 9 -6.99 -3.64 0.80
C THR A 9 -6.93 -2.13 0.73
N ASP A 10 -7.87 -1.44 1.37
CA ASP A 10 -7.86 0.01 1.54
C ASP A 10 -8.75 0.38 2.74
N ILE A 11 -8.40 1.43 3.46
CA ILE A 11 -9.22 1.98 4.55
C ILE A 11 -10.47 2.70 4.00
N SER A 12 -10.44 3.11 2.73
CA SER A 12 -11.49 3.84 2.03
C SER A 12 -12.45 2.86 1.34
N SER A 13 -13.67 2.75 1.87
CA SER A 13 -14.75 1.99 1.23
C SER A 13 -15.06 2.48 -0.19
N GLY A 14 -14.91 3.79 -0.45
CA GLY A 14 -15.05 4.38 -1.78
C GLY A 14 -13.97 3.90 -2.76
N ALA A 15 -12.71 3.79 -2.30
CA ALA A 15 -11.62 3.27 -3.11
C ALA A 15 -11.85 1.80 -3.47
N LEU A 16 -12.31 0.99 -2.52
CA LEU A 16 -12.65 -0.42 -2.75
C LEU A 16 -13.81 -0.57 -3.75
N ALA A 17 -14.85 0.25 -3.63
CA ALA A 17 -15.97 0.22 -4.57
C ALA A 17 -15.53 0.55 -6.00
N LEU A 18 -14.65 1.55 -6.15
CA LEU A 18 -14.05 1.91 -7.43
C LEU A 18 -13.15 0.80 -7.97
N ALA A 19 -12.31 0.19 -7.13
CA ALA A 19 -11.44 -0.93 -7.50
C ALA A 19 -12.25 -2.15 -7.98
N ALA A 20 -13.34 -2.48 -7.28
CA ALA A 20 -14.25 -3.54 -7.69
C ALA A 20 -14.95 -3.25 -9.03
N ALA A 21 -15.34 -1.99 -9.28
CA ALA A 21 -15.89 -1.58 -10.57
C ALA A 21 -14.87 -1.70 -11.70
N ASN A 22 -13.61 -1.30 -11.45
CA ASN A 22 -12.52 -1.47 -12.41
C ASN A 22 -12.24 -2.94 -12.71
N ALA A 23 -12.23 -3.80 -11.69
CA ALA A 23 -12.02 -5.24 -11.88
C ALA A 23 -13.09 -5.87 -12.79
N ARG A 24 -14.37 -5.49 -12.63
CA ARG A 24 -15.45 -5.91 -13.53
C ARG A 24 -15.24 -5.40 -14.95
N ARG A 25 -14.95 -4.10 -15.11
CA ARG A 25 -14.73 -3.46 -16.41
C ARG A 25 -13.56 -4.08 -17.19
N LEU A 26 -12.53 -4.53 -16.48
CA LEU A 26 -11.32 -5.14 -17.05
C LEU A 26 -11.42 -6.67 -17.19
N GLY A 27 -12.54 -7.29 -16.80
CA GLY A 27 -12.74 -8.74 -16.92
C GLY A 27 -11.86 -9.58 -15.98
N VAL A 28 -11.48 -9.04 -14.82
CA VAL A 28 -10.61 -9.73 -13.83
C VAL A 28 -11.30 -9.95 -12.49
N ALA A 29 -12.60 -9.70 -12.38
CA ALA A 29 -13.36 -9.83 -11.14
C ALA A 29 -13.31 -11.24 -10.53
N ASP A 30 -13.28 -12.29 -11.37
CA ASP A 30 -13.27 -13.68 -10.90
C ASP A 30 -11.97 -14.09 -10.18
N ARG A 31 -10.94 -13.24 -10.25
CA ARG A 31 -9.63 -13.46 -9.65
C ARG A 31 -9.18 -12.32 -8.73
N THR A 32 -10.09 -11.41 -8.39
CA THR A 32 -9.81 -10.32 -7.45
C THR A 32 -10.84 -10.28 -6.34
N SER A 33 -10.36 -10.05 -5.11
CA SER A 33 -11.18 -9.79 -3.94
C SER A 33 -10.72 -8.49 -3.27
N PHE A 34 -11.59 -7.92 -2.43
CA PHE A 34 -11.35 -6.63 -1.79
C PHE A 34 -11.78 -6.67 -0.33
N ILE A 35 -10.99 -6.08 0.57
CA ILE A 35 -11.27 -5.99 2.00
C ILE A 35 -10.99 -4.59 2.53
N ALA A 36 -11.83 -4.11 3.44
CA ALA A 36 -11.56 -2.87 4.16
C ALA A 36 -10.61 -3.13 5.33
N GLY A 37 -9.52 -2.39 5.39
CA GLY A 37 -8.50 -2.59 6.42
C GLY A 37 -7.42 -1.53 6.42
N ASP A 38 -6.74 -1.38 7.56
CA ASP A 38 -5.53 -0.57 7.68
C ASP A 38 -4.33 -1.45 7.31
N TRP A 39 -3.72 -1.18 6.15
CA TRP A 39 -2.62 -1.98 5.59
C TRP A 39 -2.94 -3.49 5.59
N LEU A 40 -2.09 -4.28 6.26
CA LEU A 40 -2.16 -5.73 6.32
C LEU A 40 -2.94 -6.24 7.55
N GLU A 41 -3.56 -5.37 8.35
CA GLU A 41 -4.25 -5.76 9.60
C GLU A 41 -5.43 -6.72 9.34
N ALA A 42 -6.20 -6.47 8.28
CA ALA A 42 -7.35 -7.31 7.91
C ALA A 42 -6.97 -8.54 7.07
N ILE A 43 -5.67 -8.73 6.78
CA ILE A 43 -5.21 -9.76 5.85
C ILE A 43 -4.83 -11.02 6.63
N ALA A 44 -5.37 -12.15 6.18
CA ALA A 44 -5.02 -13.48 6.64
C ALA A 44 -4.59 -14.35 5.46
N GLY A 45 -3.74 -15.34 5.74
CA GLY A 45 -3.18 -16.25 4.73
C GLY A 45 -1.77 -15.85 4.28
N GLU A 46 -1.25 -16.59 3.31
CA GLU A 46 0.09 -16.41 2.76
C GLU A 46 0.01 -15.90 1.31
N PHE A 47 0.87 -14.94 0.98
CA PHE A 47 0.96 -14.29 -0.32
C PHE A 47 2.35 -14.46 -0.92
N ASP A 48 2.42 -14.81 -2.20
CA ASP A 48 3.69 -14.85 -2.95
C ASP A 48 4.24 -13.43 -3.21
N LEU A 49 3.36 -12.43 -3.20
CA LEU A 49 3.70 -11.06 -3.56
C LEU A 49 2.81 -10.06 -2.80
N ILE A 50 3.44 -9.12 -2.10
CA ILE A 50 2.81 -7.94 -1.54
C ILE A 50 3.25 -6.73 -2.38
N LEU A 51 2.28 -5.99 -2.90
CA LEU A 51 2.49 -4.73 -3.62
C LEU A 51 1.79 -3.60 -2.87
N ALA A 52 2.49 -2.49 -2.65
CA ALA A 52 1.87 -1.29 -2.09
C ALA A 52 2.43 -0.01 -2.73
N ASN A 53 1.57 0.97 -2.95
CA ASN A 53 1.96 2.35 -3.18
C ASN A 53 1.50 3.19 -1.98
N PRO A 54 2.28 3.22 -0.88
CA PRO A 54 1.90 3.94 0.32
C PRO A 54 2.15 5.45 0.21
N PRO A 55 1.48 6.29 1.02
CA PRO A 55 1.83 7.69 1.15
C PRO A 55 3.24 7.82 1.75
N TYR A 56 4.06 8.70 1.17
CA TYR A 56 5.49 8.81 1.50
C TYR A 56 5.98 10.24 1.75
N LEU A 57 5.08 11.24 1.72
CA LEU A 57 5.45 12.62 2.03
C LEU A 57 5.43 12.83 3.54
N ALA A 58 6.49 13.44 4.06
CA ALA A 58 6.51 13.91 5.43
C ALA A 58 5.56 15.10 5.60
N ALA A 59 5.05 15.30 6.82
CA ALA A 59 4.16 16.43 7.14
C ALA A 59 4.73 17.80 6.70
N SER A 60 6.05 17.99 6.79
CA SER A 60 6.74 19.22 6.34
C SER A 60 6.75 19.39 4.82
N GLU A 61 6.68 18.29 4.05
CA GLU A 61 6.67 18.29 2.58
C GLU A 61 5.26 18.54 2.04
N ILE A 62 4.22 18.23 2.83
CA ILE A 62 2.82 18.45 2.45
C ILE A 62 2.43 19.91 2.55
N ALA A 63 2.94 20.63 3.56
CA ALA A 63 2.62 22.04 3.79
C ALA A 63 2.89 22.97 2.60
N PRO A 64 4.01 22.85 1.84
CA PRO A 64 4.28 23.69 0.68
C PRO A 64 3.67 23.18 -0.64
N LEU A 65 2.96 22.04 -0.66
CA LEU A 65 2.37 21.52 -1.92
C LEU A 65 1.40 22.53 -2.52
N SER A 66 1.40 22.61 -3.86
CA SER A 66 0.48 23.48 -4.59
C SER A 66 -0.97 23.10 -4.28
N LYS A 67 -1.88 24.09 -4.40
CA LYS A 67 -3.31 23.87 -4.23
C LYS A 67 -3.84 22.75 -5.12
N GLU A 68 -3.27 22.58 -6.31
CA GLU A 68 -3.63 21.52 -7.26
C GLU A 68 -3.40 20.13 -6.64
N VAL A 69 -2.25 19.87 -6.02
CA VAL A 69 -1.98 18.57 -5.37
C VAL A 69 -2.95 18.31 -4.21
N ALA A 70 -3.29 19.35 -3.44
CA ALA A 70 -4.27 19.26 -2.36
C ALA A 70 -5.73 19.08 -2.84
N GLU A 71 -6.04 19.47 -4.09
CA GLU A 71 -7.37 19.34 -4.70
C GLU A 71 -7.57 18.00 -5.41
N PHE A 72 -6.52 17.42 -6.01
CA PHE A 72 -6.61 16.17 -6.76
C PHE A 72 -6.40 14.93 -5.89
N ASP A 73 -5.50 14.98 -4.90
CA ASP A 73 -5.22 13.84 -4.02
C ASP A 73 -5.74 14.10 -2.60
N PRO A 74 -6.52 13.16 -2.01
CA PRO A 74 -6.91 13.28 -0.61
C PRO A 74 -5.66 13.33 0.26
N ARG A 75 -5.58 14.25 1.23
CA ARG A 75 -4.42 14.38 2.14
C ARG A 75 -3.92 13.04 2.71
N ARG A 76 -4.83 12.11 3.01
CA ARG A 76 -4.52 10.76 3.52
C ARG A 76 -3.71 9.91 2.54
N ALA A 77 -3.86 10.13 1.23
CA ALA A 77 -3.09 9.48 0.19
C ALA A 77 -1.67 10.06 0.03
N LEU A 78 -1.39 11.20 0.69
CA LEU A 78 -0.10 11.88 0.66
C LEU A 78 0.67 11.74 1.98
N ASP A 79 -0.03 11.71 3.11
CA ASP A 79 0.53 11.76 4.46
C ASP A 79 1.22 10.46 4.90
N GLY A 80 2.55 10.45 4.79
CA GLY A 80 3.41 9.38 5.29
C GLY A 80 3.87 9.60 6.74
N GLY A 81 3.29 10.57 7.46
CA GLY A 81 3.60 10.87 8.85
C GLY A 81 4.75 11.86 9.04
N ARG A 82 5.36 11.84 10.23
CA ARG A 82 6.38 12.84 10.62
C ARG A 82 7.59 12.85 9.67
N ASP A 83 8.03 11.68 9.25
CA ASP A 83 9.21 11.49 8.40
C ASP A 83 8.90 10.80 7.07
N GLY A 84 7.62 10.63 6.74
CA GLY A 84 7.19 9.97 5.51
C GLY A 84 7.33 8.44 5.55
N LEU A 85 7.59 7.84 6.71
CA LEU A 85 7.91 6.41 6.83
C LEU A 85 6.85 5.56 7.57
N ASP A 86 5.76 6.14 8.04
CA ASP A 86 4.79 5.45 8.92
C ASP A 86 4.12 4.26 8.25
N ALA A 87 3.75 4.38 6.98
CA ALA A 87 3.15 3.30 6.22
C ALA A 87 4.09 2.09 6.10
N TYR A 88 5.36 2.31 5.80
CA TYR A 88 6.36 1.24 5.68
C TYR A 88 6.57 0.51 7.01
N ARG A 89 6.57 1.23 8.14
CA ARG A 89 6.65 0.60 9.47
C ARG A 89 5.48 -0.32 9.73
N ARG A 90 4.25 0.13 9.41
CA ARG A 90 3.03 -0.68 9.58
C ARG A 90 3.01 -1.91 8.68
N ILE A 91 3.39 -1.74 7.41
CA ILE A 91 3.51 -2.85 6.46
C ILE A 91 4.56 -3.86 6.96
N ALA A 92 5.78 -3.40 7.30
CA ALA A 92 6.86 -4.27 7.75
C ALA A 92 6.49 -5.08 9.00
N ALA A 93 5.78 -4.47 9.96
CA ALA A 93 5.35 -5.13 11.20
C ALA A 93 4.45 -6.37 10.97
N ARG A 94 3.73 -6.42 9.85
CA ARG A 94 2.81 -7.52 9.51
C ARG A 94 3.28 -8.38 8.35
N ALA A 95 4.14 -7.87 7.47
CA ALA A 95 4.54 -8.51 6.22
C ALA A 95 5.05 -9.95 6.43
N GLY A 96 5.94 -10.16 7.40
CA GLY A 96 6.50 -11.49 7.68
C GLY A 96 5.48 -12.55 8.12
N GLN A 97 4.27 -12.16 8.53
CA GLN A 97 3.20 -13.08 8.95
C GLN A 97 2.27 -13.51 7.82
N VAL A 98 2.28 -12.76 6.71
CA VAL A 98 1.40 -12.97 5.56
C VAL A 98 2.17 -13.20 4.26
N LEU A 99 3.49 -13.13 4.29
CA LEU A 99 4.34 -13.42 3.15
C LEU A 99 4.73 -14.90 3.16
N ALA A 100 4.60 -15.58 2.02
CA ALA A 100 5.12 -16.93 1.86
C ALA A 100 6.66 -16.94 2.04
N PRO A 101 7.28 -18.07 2.40
CA PRO A 101 8.74 -18.15 2.62
C PRO A 101 9.60 -17.68 1.44
N THR A 102 9.11 -17.81 0.20
CA THR A 102 9.78 -17.34 -1.02
C THR A 102 9.12 -16.09 -1.61
N GLY A 103 8.18 -15.50 -0.87
CA GLY A 103 7.41 -14.35 -1.31
C GLY A 103 8.25 -13.08 -1.36
N ARG A 104 7.72 -12.06 -2.02
CA ARG A 104 8.39 -10.76 -2.18
C ARG A 104 7.47 -9.63 -1.78
N ILE A 105 8.07 -8.57 -1.25
CA ILE A 105 7.41 -7.29 -1.02
C ILE A 105 8.03 -6.22 -1.92
N LEU A 106 7.19 -5.52 -2.67
CA LEU A 106 7.58 -4.36 -3.46
C LEU A 106 6.71 -3.18 -3.03
N VAL A 107 7.36 -2.10 -2.63
CA VAL A 107 6.72 -0.86 -2.22
C VAL A 107 7.23 0.29 -3.08
N GLU A 108 6.33 1.16 -3.50
CA GLU A 108 6.72 2.45 -4.07
C GLU A 108 7.39 3.30 -2.97
N ILE A 109 8.40 4.08 -3.34
CA ILE A 109 9.18 4.90 -2.42
C ILE A 109 9.40 6.30 -2.99
N GLY A 110 9.50 7.28 -2.09
CA GLY A 110 10.04 8.59 -2.46
C GLY A 110 11.51 8.50 -2.87
N ALA A 111 11.94 9.34 -3.81
CA ALA A 111 13.25 9.27 -4.48
C ALA A 111 14.47 9.23 -3.51
N THR A 112 14.34 9.83 -2.33
CA THR A 112 15.42 9.94 -1.33
C THR A 112 15.27 8.97 -0.16
N ARG A 113 14.27 8.08 -0.18
CA ARG A 113 13.88 7.25 0.98
C ARG A 113 14.28 5.78 0.87
N ALA A 114 15.00 5.41 -0.19
CA ALA A 114 15.35 4.02 -0.48
C ALA A 114 16.08 3.31 0.68
N GLU A 115 17.13 3.94 1.24
CA GLU A 115 17.91 3.34 2.32
C GLU A 115 17.09 3.16 3.60
N ALA A 116 16.29 4.16 3.98
CA ALA A 116 15.46 4.12 5.17
C ALA A 116 14.38 3.03 5.07
N VAL A 117 13.69 2.94 3.92
CA VAL A 117 12.68 1.91 3.68
C VAL A 117 13.31 0.52 3.65
N ALA A 118 14.47 0.35 3.00
CA ALA A 118 15.20 -0.92 3.00
C ALA A 118 15.63 -1.34 4.41
N GLY A 119 16.06 -0.38 5.25
CA GLY A 119 16.40 -0.62 6.65
C GLY A 119 15.20 -1.09 7.48
N ILE A 120 14.04 -0.46 7.30
CA ILE A 120 12.79 -0.87 7.97
C ILE A 120 12.39 -2.29 7.58
N LEU A 121 12.39 -2.61 6.28
CA LEU A 121 12.00 -3.93 5.80
C LEU A 121 12.96 -5.02 6.28
N ARG A 122 14.28 -4.82 6.12
CA ARG A 122 15.30 -5.78 6.60
C ARG A 122 15.27 -5.99 8.11
N GLY A 123 14.92 -4.95 8.87
CA GLY A 123 14.80 -5.04 10.33
C GLY A 123 13.61 -5.88 10.80
N ALA A 124 12.63 -6.11 9.93
CA ALA A 124 11.42 -6.87 10.26
C ALA A 124 11.50 -8.36 9.87
N GLY A 125 12.55 -8.79 9.16
CA GLY A 125 12.75 -10.15 8.65
C GLY A 125 12.70 -10.20 7.12
#